data_AF-A0A431V9I8-F1
#
_entry.id   AF-A0A431V9I8-F1
#
_cell.length_a   1.000
_cell.length_b   1.000
_cell.length_c   1.000
_cell.angle_alpha   90.00
_cell.angle_beta   90.00
_cell.angle_gamma   90.00
#
_symmetry.space_group_name_H-M   'P 1'
#
loop_
_entity.id
_entity.type
_entity.pdbx_description
1 polymer ?
#
loop_
_entity_poly.entity_id
_entity_poly.type
_entity_poly.pdbx_seq_one_letter_code
_entity_poly.pdbx_strand_id
1 'polypeptide(L)'
;GLAPFARLAAIPGVSLVSIQKGPTEGQAANPPGGFPLLNLSPDIRDFADTAAIMTTLDLVVCVDTSVAHLAGALGVPVWVLVPFMPDWRWLLDRDDSPWYPTMRLFRQMQAGDWDGVLDRLEQALRQRVDSLDPAPPQSGA
;
A
#
# COMPACT_ATOMS: atom_id res chain seq x y z
N GLY A 1 2.75 -12.33 4.07
CA GLY A 1 2.08 -13.01 2.92
C GLY A 1 0.91 -12.19 2.45
N LEU A 2 0.30 -12.51 1.31
CA LEU A 2 -0.70 -11.65 0.65
C LEU A 2 -2.14 -11.77 1.20
N ALA A 3 -2.48 -12.85 1.92
CA ALA A 3 -3.83 -13.09 2.44
C ALA A 3 -4.49 -11.88 3.13
N PRO A 4 -3.79 -11.11 3.99
CA PRO A 4 -4.42 -10.02 4.72
C PRO A 4 -4.89 -8.86 3.83
N PHE A 5 -4.36 -8.73 2.61
CA PHE A 5 -4.72 -7.68 1.64
C PHE A 5 -6.03 -7.98 0.89
N ALA A 6 -6.60 -9.18 1.02
CA ALA A 6 -7.88 -9.52 0.40
C ALA A 6 -9.01 -8.54 0.78
N ARG A 7 -8.97 -7.99 1.99
CA ARG A 7 -9.92 -6.97 2.48
C ARG A 7 -9.90 -5.68 1.67
N LEU A 8 -8.75 -5.32 1.10
CA LEU A 8 -8.62 -4.11 0.28
C LEU A 8 -9.25 -4.30 -1.10
N ALA A 9 -9.15 -5.51 -1.67
CA ALA A 9 -9.80 -5.84 -2.94
C ALA A 9 -11.33 -5.83 -2.87
N ALA A 10 -11.90 -5.90 -1.66
CA ALA A 10 -13.34 -5.82 -1.43
C ALA A 10 -13.86 -4.36 -1.37
N ILE A 11 -12.98 -3.36 -1.43
CA ILE A 11 -13.39 -1.95 -1.49
C ILE A 11 -13.79 -1.61 -2.93
N PRO A 12 -15.03 -1.16 -3.19
CA PRO A 12 -15.44 -0.72 -4.52
C PRO A 12 -14.50 0.36 -5.07
N GLY A 13 -14.14 0.28 -6.35
CA GLY A 13 -13.21 1.24 -6.97
C GLY A 13 -11.73 0.95 -6.73
N VAL A 14 -11.37 -0.04 -5.90
CA VAL A 14 -9.98 -0.45 -5.69
C VAL A 14 -9.61 -1.60 -6.63
N SER A 15 -8.49 -1.44 -7.34
CA SER A 15 -7.82 -2.51 -8.08
C SER A 15 -6.42 -2.73 -7.52
N LEU A 16 -6.09 -3.97 -7.16
CA LEU A 16 -4.78 -4.30 -6.60
C LEU A 16 -3.81 -4.71 -7.70
N VAL A 17 -2.58 -4.17 -7.61
CA VAL A 17 -1.47 -4.49 -8.51
C VAL A 17 -0.28 -4.93 -7.67
N SER A 18 0.32 -6.08 -8.01
CA SER A 18 1.55 -6.56 -7.41
C SER A 18 2.74 -6.20 -8.29
N ILE A 19 3.68 -5.45 -7.70
CA ILE A 19 5.01 -5.16 -8.23
C ILE A 19 6.12 -5.87 -7.43
N GLN A 20 5.75 -6.87 -6.61
CA GLN A 20 6.69 -7.55 -5.72
C GLN A 20 7.70 -8.38 -6.51
N LYS A 21 8.99 -8.16 -6.21
CA LYS A 21 10.11 -8.95 -6.70
C LYS A 21 10.80 -9.77 -5.62
N GLY A 22 11.42 -10.88 -6.03
CA GLY A 22 12.20 -11.74 -5.16
C GLY A 22 11.55 -13.09 -4.88
N PRO A 23 11.96 -13.80 -3.80
CA PRO A 23 11.61 -15.21 -3.58
C PRO A 23 10.11 -15.52 -3.52
N THR A 24 9.29 -14.51 -3.19
CA THR A 24 7.84 -14.63 -3.05
C THR A 24 7.07 -14.01 -4.22
N GLU A 25 7.70 -13.64 -5.34
CA GLU A 25 7.02 -13.02 -6.50
C GLU A 25 5.87 -13.88 -7.04
N GLY A 26 6.03 -15.21 -7.03
CA GLY A 26 5.02 -16.15 -7.53
C GLY A 26 3.74 -16.20 -6.70
N GLN A 27 3.73 -15.66 -5.47
CA GLN A 27 2.52 -15.61 -4.64
C GLN A 27 1.42 -14.76 -5.27
N ALA A 28 1.78 -13.78 -6.10
CA ALA A 28 0.80 -12.91 -6.75
C ALA A 28 0.06 -13.60 -7.92
N ALA A 29 0.62 -14.68 -8.49
CA ALA A 29 -0.05 -15.44 -9.54
C ALA A 29 -1.27 -16.21 -9.01
N ASN A 30 -1.19 -16.66 -7.75
CA ASN A 30 -2.27 -17.36 -7.05
C ASN A 30 -2.36 -16.80 -5.62
N PRO A 31 -2.93 -15.59 -5.44
CA PRO A 31 -2.98 -14.98 -4.13
C PRO A 31 -3.81 -15.84 -3.17
N PRO A 32 -3.35 -16.05 -1.91
CA PRO A 32 -4.14 -16.75 -0.91
C PRO A 32 -5.51 -16.08 -0.72
N GLY A 33 -6.59 -16.86 -0.81
CA GLY A 33 -7.96 -16.35 -0.77
C GLY A 33 -8.53 -15.95 -2.14
N GLY A 34 -7.75 -16.02 -3.22
CA GLY A 34 -8.24 -15.90 -4.60
C GLY A 34 -8.79 -14.51 -4.97
N PHE A 35 -8.38 -13.45 -4.27
CA PHE A 35 -8.84 -12.10 -4.55
C PHE A 35 -8.21 -11.56 -5.85
N PRO A 36 -8.87 -10.63 -6.56
CA PRO A 36 -8.31 -10.01 -7.76
C PRO A 36 -6.99 -9.27 -7.46
N LEU A 37 -5.92 -9.69 -8.13
CA LEU A 37 -4.59 -9.09 -8.04
C LEU A 37 -3.91 -9.16 -9.41
N LEU A 38 -3.65 -8.02 -10.02
CA LEU A 38 -2.88 -7.96 -11.25
C LEU A 38 -1.40 -8.15 -10.93
N ASN A 39 -0.79 -9.22 -11.44
CA ASN A 39 0.62 -9.48 -11.22
C ASN A 39 1.47 -8.90 -12.36
N LEU A 40 2.16 -7.78 -12.10
CA LEU A 40 3.11 -7.15 -13.04
C LEU A 40 4.57 -7.52 -12.75
N SER A 41 4.82 -8.36 -11.74
CA SER A 41 6.19 -8.79 -11.45
C SER A 41 6.91 -9.44 -12.63
N PRO A 42 6.26 -10.21 -13.55
CA PRO A 42 6.96 -10.77 -14.71
C PRO A 42 7.55 -9.71 -15.66
N ASP A 43 6.98 -8.50 -15.69
CA ASP A 43 7.38 -7.41 -16.60
C ASP A 43 8.48 -6.52 -16.02
N ILE A 44 8.89 -6.73 -14.77
CA ILE A 44 9.92 -5.95 -14.09
C ILE A 44 11.28 -6.64 -14.25
N ARG A 45 12.24 -5.99 -14.90
CA ARG A 45 13.63 -6.46 -15.03
C ARG A 45 14.58 -5.75 -14.07
N ASP A 46 14.32 -4.47 -13.82
CA ASP A 46 15.15 -3.62 -12.97
C ASP A 46 14.31 -2.57 -12.20
N PHE A 47 15.01 -1.67 -11.50
CA PHE A 47 14.36 -0.58 -10.76
C PHE A 47 13.73 0.48 -11.66
N ALA A 48 14.17 0.63 -12.92
CA ALA A 48 13.56 1.58 -13.84
C ALA A 48 12.18 1.08 -14.28
N ASP A 49 12.04 -0.23 -14.57
CA ASP A 49 10.72 -0.83 -14.83
C ASP A 49 9.80 -0.68 -13.59
N THR A 50 10.33 -0.91 -12.38
CA THR A 50 9.57 -0.69 -11.13
C THR A 50 9.09 0.76 -11.00
N ALA A 51 9.98 1.73 -11.23
CA ALA A 51 9.66 3.15 -11.16
C ALA A 51 8.59 3.54 -12.19
N ALA A 52 8.72 3.05 -13.43
CA ALA A 52 7.76 3.32 -14.50
C ALA A 52 6.36 2.83 -14.11
N ILE A 53 6.24 1.61 -13.59
CA ILE A 53 4.96 1.08 -13.11
C ILE A 53 4.43 1.91 -11.93
N MET A 54 5.26 2.26 -10.94
CA MET A 54 4.82 3.06 -9.80
C MET A 54 4.19 4.39 -10.21
N THR A 55 4.71 5.04 -11.26
CA THR A 55 4.18 6.34 -11.72
C THR A 55 2.79 6.27 -12.36
N THR A 56 2.29 5.07 -12.67
CA THR A 56 0.92 4.86 -13.16
C THR A 56 -0.07 4.50 -12.06
N LEU A 57 0.38 4.31 -10.81
CA LEU A 57 -0.46 3.93 -9.68
C LEU A 57 -0.93 5.16 -8.90
N ASP A 58 -2.18 5.13 -8.41
CA ASP A 58 -2.75 6.18 -7.56
C ASP A 58 -2.18 6.19 -6.13
N LEU A 59 -1.65 5.05 -5.71
CA LEU A 59 -1.11 4.78 -4.38
C LEU A 59 -0.24 3.52 -4.38
N VAL A 60 0.94 3.60 -3.76
CA VAL A 60 1.76 2.43 -3.42
C VAL A 60 1.55 2.05 -1.95
N VAL A 61 1.33 0.78 -1.65
CA VAL A 61 1.33 0.26 -0.27
C VAL A 61 2.46 -0.76 -0.13
N CYS A 62 3.36 -0.56 0.83
CA CYS A 62 4.49 -1.48 1.04
C CYS A 62 4.93 -1.52 2.50
N VAL A 63 5.87 -2.42 2.80
CA VAL A 63 6.64 -2.42 4.06
C VAL A 63 7.96 -1.64 3.88
N ASP A 64 8.73 -1.50 4.95
CA ASP A 64 10.08 -0.91 4.96
C ASP A 64 11.03 -1.67 4.00
N THR A 65 11.13 -1.16 2.77
CA THR A 65 11.92 -1.72 1.66
C THR A 65 12.35 -0.60 0.71
N SER A 66 13.24 -0.91 -0.24
CA SER A 66 13.65 0.04 -1.29
C SER A 66 12.48 0.62 -2.09
N VAL A 67 11.38 -0.12 -2.23
CA VAL A 67 10.13 0.31 -2.88
C VAL A 67 9.54 1.55 -2.21
N ALA A 68 9.57 1.62 -0.86
CA ALA A 68 9.06 2.78 -0.12
C ALA A 68 9.83 4.05 -0.48
N HIS A 69 11.16 3.95 -0.48
CA HIS A 69 12.06 5.06 -0.78
C HIS A 69 11.98 5.50 -2.23
N LEU A 70 11.88 4.55 -3.16
CA LEU A 70 11.72 4.85 -4.59
C LEU A 70 10.42 5.59 -4.86
N ALA A 71 9.28 5.10 -4.33
CA ALA A 71 8.00 5.77 -4.48
C ALA A 71 8.02 7.20 -3.89
N GLY A 72 8.59 7.36 -2.70
CA GLY A 72 8.75 8.67 -2.07
C GLY A 72 9.64 9.63 -2.88
N ALA A 73 10.75 9.15 -3.44
CA ALA A 73 11.64 9.95 -4.28
C ALA A 73 11.01 10.35 -5.62
N LEU A 74 10.10 9.52 -6.16
CA LEU A 74 9.34 9.80 -7.38
C LEU A 74 8.14 10.73 -7.13
N GLY A 75 7.84 11.09 -5.88
CA GLY A 75 6.66 11.89 -5.55
C GLY A 75 5.34 11.12 -5.75
N VAL A 76 5.38 9.79 -5.79
CA VAL A 76 4.18 8.95 -5.86
C VAL A 76 3.57 8.87 -4.45
N PRO A 77 2.24 8.96 -4.29
CA PRO A 77 1.59 8.68 -3.01
C PRO A 77 1.96 7.29 -2.49
N VAL A 78 2.47 7.21 -1.26
CA VAL A 78 2.96 5.93 -0.71
C VAL A 78 2.59 5.76 0.76
N TRP A 79 2.03 4.61 1.10
CA TRP A 79 1.70 4.21 2.46
C TRP A 79 2.61 3.06 2.90
N VAL A 80 3.32 3.27 4.01
CA VAL A 80 4.31 2.31 4.52
C VAL A 80 3.80 1.67 5.81
N LEU A 81 3.77 0.34 5.83
CA LEU A 81 3.45 -0.44 7.02
C LEU A 81 4.73 -0.64 7.84
N VAL A 82 4.75 -0.07 9.05
CA VAL A 82 5.95 0.04 9.88
C VAL A 82 5.83 -0.88 11.10
N PRO A 83 6.82 -1.73 11.40
CA PRO A 83 6.77 -2.63 12.55
C PRO A 83 6.84 -1.88 13.88
N PHE A 84 6.51 -2.57 14.98
CA PHE A 84 6.52 -1.98 16.33
C PHE A 84 7.87 -1.40 16.75
N MET A 85 8.97 -2.05 16.35
CA MET A 85 10.33 -1.54 16.52
C MET A 85 10.87 -1.06 15.16
N PRO A 86 10.62 0.20 14.77
CA PRO A 86 11.06 0.72 13.50
C PRO A 86 12.56 1.03 13.48
N ASP A 87 13.13 1.11 12.27
CA ASP A 87 14.39 1.83 12.05
C ASP A 87 14.21 3.33 12.37
N TRP A 88 15.31 3.99 12.78
CA TRP A 88 15.34 5.41 13.12
C TRP A 88 14.72 6.32 12.06
N ARG A 89 14.79 5.92 10.77
CA ARG A 89 14.23 6.66 9.64
C ARG A 89 12.70 6.68 9.58
N TRP A 90 12.00 6.06 10.52
CA TRP A 90 10.53 6.16 10.56
C TRP A 90 10.03 6.98 11.73
N LEU A 91 10.92 7.43 12.62
CA LEU A 91 10.59 8.15 13.86
C LEU A 91 9.54 7.39 14.70
N LEU A 92 9.09 7.96 15.81
CA LEU A 92 8.15 7.28 16.72
C LEU A 92 6.77 7.95 16.75
N ASP A 93 6.74 9.27 16.91
CA ASP A 93 5.51 10.00 17.26
C ASP A 93 4.89 10.75 16.07
N ARG A 94 4.84 10.09 14.92
CA ARG A 94 4.28 10.68 13.69
C ARG A 94 3.89 9.64 12.64
N ASP A 95 2.94 10.05 11.80
CA ASP A 95 2.41 9.24 10.69
C ASP A 95 2.83 9.80 9.32
N ASP A 96 3.66 10.83 9.27
CA ASP A 96 4.26 11.41 8.06
C ASP A 96 5.76 11.12 7.98
N SER A 97 6.36 11.41 6.82
CA SER A 97 7.80 11.28 6.58
C SER A 97 8.43 12.66 6.36
N PRO A 98 9.40 13.09 7.18
CA PRO A 98 10.15 14.33 6.92
C PRO A 98 11.01 14.25 5.66
N TRP A 99 11.22 13.04 5.10
CA TRP A 99 12.01 12.84 3.88
C TRP A 99 11.16 12.84 2.61
N TYR A 100 9.90 12.38 2.70
CA TYR A 100 9.03 12.17 1.55
C TYR A 100 7.64 12.75 1.79
N PRO A 101 7.29 13.91 1.22
CA PRO A 101 6.01 14.59 1.47
C PRO A 101 4.76 13.78 1.10
N THR A 102 4.88 12.81 0.18
CA THR A 102 3.77 11.98 -0.30
C THR A 102 3.58 10.71 0.53
N MET A 103 4.37 10.53 1.58
CA MET A 103 4.41 9.31 2.36
C MET A 103 3.59 9.41 3.64
N ARG A 104 2.80 8.36 3.92
CA ARG A 104 2.10 8.16 5.19
C ARG A 104 2.54 6.83 5.82
N LEU A 105 2.68 6.82 7.14
CA LEU A 105 3.11 5.66 7.91
C LEU A 105 1.92 5.05 8.65
N PHE A 106 1.84 3.72 8.62
CA PHE A 106 0.88 2.93 9.40
C PHE A 106 1.67 2.02 10.34
N ARG A 107 1.71 2.41 11.61
CA ARG A 107 2.61 1.80 12.59
C ARG A 107 1.93 0.73 13.40
N GLN A 108 2.65 -0.37 13.64
CA GLN A 108 2.23 -1.39 14.60
C GLN A 108 2.23 -0.80 16.02
N MET A 109 1.12 -0.93 16.74
CA MET A 109 0.99 -0.42 18.12
C MET A 109 1.51 -1.43 19.15
N GLN A 110 1.49 -2.72 18.81
CA GLN A 110 2.01 -3.81 19.61
C GLN A 110 2.77 -4.78 18.70
N ALA A 111 3.87 -5.36 19.17
CA ALA A 111 4.62 -6.33 18.38
C ALA A 111 3.74 -7.50 17.95
N GLY A 112 3.69 -7.77 16.64
CA GLY A 112 2.88 -8.84 16.05
C GLY A 112 1.47 -8.45 15.63
N ASP A 113 0.93 -7.31 16.10
CA ASP A 113 -0.40 -6.80 15.72
C ASP A 113 -0.41 -6.16 14.31
N TRP A 114 -0.32 -6.99 13.28
CA TRP A 114 -0.46 -6.55 11.89
C TRP A 114 -1.92 -6.34 11.47
N ASP A 115 -2.87 -7.01 12.12
CA ASP A 115 -4.29 -6.82 11.82
C ASP A 115 -4.75 -5.41 12.17
N GLY A 116 -4.36 -4.86 13.32
CA GLY A 116 -4.69 -3.48 13.67
C GLY A 116 -4.08 -2.45 12.70
N VAL A 117 -2.92 -2.75 12.11
CA VAL A 117 -2.32 -1.92 11.05
C VAL A 117 -3.17 -1.98 9.78
N LEU A 118 -3.63 -3.17 9.39
CA LEU A 118 -4.45 -3.38 8.20
C LEU A 118 -5.87 -2.82 8.33
N ASP A 119 -6.45 -2.83 9.53
CA ASP A 119 -7.75 -2.21 9.78
C ASP A 119 -7.68 -0.69 9.55
N ARG A 120 -6.63 -0.04 10.07
CA ARG A 120 -6.41 1.41 9.85
C ARG A 120 -6.09 1.71 8.38
N LEU A 121 -5.32 0.84 7.73
CA LEU A 121 -5.03 0.93 6.30
C LEU A 121 -6.31 0.87 5.46
N GLU A 122 -7.16 -0.13 5.72
CA GLU A 122 -8.43 -0.32 5.02
C GLU A 122 -9.35 0.89 5.20
N GLN A 123 -9.51 1.35 6.44
CA GLN A 123 -10.33 2.53 6.73
C GLN A 123 -9.82 3.78 6.00
N ALA A 124 -8.51 4.01 6.00
CA ALA A 124 -7.90 5.12 5.27
C ALA A 124 -8.11 4.99 3.75
N LEU A 125 -8.01 3.78 3.21
CA LEU A 125 -8.22 3.53 1.77
C LEU A 125 -9.65 3.81 1.36
N ARG A 126 -10.64 3.36 2.16
CA ARG A 126 -12.06 3.67 1.94
C ARG A 126 -12.31 5.18 1.90
N GLN A 127 -11.80 5.91 2.89
CA GLN A 127 -11.91 7.38 2.93
C GLN A 127 -11.27 8.05 1.71
N ARG A 128 -10.12 7.54 1.24
CA ARG A 128 -9.47 8.06 0.03
C ARG A 128 -10.33 7.82 -1.20
N VAL A 129 -10.90 6.63 -1.38
CA VAL A 129 -11.79 6.33 -2.51
C VAL A 129 -13.04 7.21 -2.46
N ASP A 130 -13.69 7.32 -1.31
CA ASP A 130 -14.88 8.17 -1.12
C ASP A 130 -14.59 9.65 -1.43
N SER A 131 -13.35 10.11 -1.23
CA SER A 131 -12.94 11.49 -1.56
C SER A 131 -12.67 11.72 -3.05
N LEU A 132 -12.35 10.66 -3.81
CA LEU A 132 -12.12 10.73 -5.25
C LEU A 132 -13.44 10.68 -6.04
N ASP A 133 -14.40 9.90 -5.55
CA ASP A 133 -15.76 9.81 -6.07
C ASP A 133 -16.79 10.01 -4.95
N PRO A 134 -17.09 11.27 -4.56
CA PRO A 134 -18.09 11.52 -3.54
C PRO A 134 -19.44 10.99 -4.02
N ALA A 135 -20.05 10.09 -3.24
CA ALA A 135 -21.40 9.62 -3.50
C ALA A 135 -22.33 10.83 -3.71
N PRO A 136 -23.23 10.80 -4.72
CA PRO A 136 -24.14 11.92 -4.94
C PRO A 136 -24.91 12.20 -3.64
N PRO A 137 -25.15 13.49 -3.30
CA PRO A 137 -25.84 13.84 -2.07
C PRO A 137 -27.18 13.10 -2.05
N GLN A 138 -27.43 12.36 -0.96
CA GLN A 138 -28.72 11.71 -0.77
C GLN A 138 -29.79 12.81 -0.78
N SER A 139 -30.60 12.83 -1.83
CA SER A 139 -31.77 13.71 -1.91
C SER A 139 -32.70 13.35 -0.76
N GLY A 140 -32.67 14.17 0.28
CA GLY A 140 -33.58 14.05 1.42
C GLY A 140 -35.03 14.10 0.95
N ALA A 141 -35.82 13.16 1.49
CA ALA A 141 -37.27 13.16 1.39
C ALA A 141 -37.89 14.30 2.21
#